data_AF-A0A9E0L7I3-F1
#
_entry.id   AF-A0A9E0L7I3-F1
#
_cell.length_a   1.000
_cell.length_b   1.000
_cell.length_c   1.000
_cell.angle_alpha   90.00
_cell.angle_beta   90.00
_cell.angle_gamma   90.00
#
_symmetry.space_group_name_H-M   'P 1'
#
loop_
_entity.id
_entity.type
_entity.pdbx_description
1 polymer ?
#
loop_
_entity_poly.entity_id
_entity_poly.type
_entity_poly.pdbx_seq_one_letter_code
_entity_poly.pdbx_strand_id
1 'polypeptide(L)'
;MSFENPGFESFENKEKTKEQVIEEIKTLGGFESGEAKEVFGKWIDQEQEKVKTSDDGFNLNISIADVYRDVGDVDNAIDAYTDALDQAVQEGRVESENLLREELSKLIS
;
A
#
# COMPACT_ATOMS: atom_id res chain seq x y z
N MET A 1 -12.97 -14.19 -46.85
CA MET A 1 -12.27 -13.04 -46.24
C MET A 1 -12.78 -12.95 -44.82
N SER A 2 -12.02 -13.50 -43.88
CA SER A 2 -12.32 -13.40 -42.46
C SER A 2 -11.63 -12.14 -41.96
N PHE A 3 -12.42 -11.20 -41.44
CA PHE A 3 -11.86 -10.04 -40.76
C PHE A 3 -11.25 -10.53 -39.46
N GLU A 4 -9.92 -10.45 -39.35
CA GLU A 4 -9.23 -10.56 -38.08
C GLU A 4 -9.74 -9.40 -37.22
N ASN A 5 -10.46 -9.76 -36.15
CA ASN A 5 -10.84 -8.84 -35.10
C ASN A 5 -9.53 -8.47 -34.38
N PRO A 6 -8.99 -7.24 -34.49
CA PRO A 6 -7.87 -6.87 -33.65
C PRO A 6 -8.39 -6.90 -32.22
N GLY A 7 -7.90 -7.86 -31.43
CA GLY A 7 -8.22 -7.95 -30.02
C GLY A 7 -8.00 -6.58 -29.40
N PHE A 8 -9.11 -5.93 -29.06
CA PHE A 8 -9.10 -4.74 -28.25
C PHE A 8 -8.61 -5.20 -26.88
N GLU A 9 -7.29 -5.16 -26.65
CA GLU A 9 -6.75 -5.26 -25.31
C GLU A 9 -7.40 -4.14 -24.52
N SER A 10 -8.27 -4.52 -23.58
CA SER A 10 -8.82 -3.61 -22.59
C SER A 10 -7.64 -2.98 -21.85
N PHE A 11 -7.41 -1.69 -22.07
CA PHE A 11 -6.40 -0.89 -21.36
C PHE A 11 -6.78 -0.63 -19.88
N GLU A 12 -7.74 -1.35 -19.33
CA GLU A 12 -8.21 -1.23 -17.94
C GLU A 12 -7.69 -2.43 -17.13
N ASN A 13 -7.05 -2.14 -16.01
CA ASN A 13 -6.35 -3.07 -15.09
C ASN A 13 -4.96 -3.56 -15.51
N LYS A 14 -4.04 -2.65 -15.82
CA LYS A 14 -2.62 -2.96 -15.65
C LYS A 14 -2.27 -2.86 -14.16
N GLU A 15 -1.73 -3.93 -13.58
CA GLU A 15 -1.23 -3.91 -12.20
C GLU A 15 -0.27 -2.73 -12.00
N LYS A 16 -0.54 -1.91 -10.96
CA LYS A 16 0.33 -0.79 -10.59
C LYS A 16 1.32 -1.23 -9.52
N THR A 17 2.56 -0.75 -9.63
CA THR A 17 3.55 -0.91 -8.55
C THR A 17 3.31 0.12 -7.44
N LYS A 18 3.87 -0.14 -6.26
CA LYS A 18 3.81 0.78 -5.11
C LYS A 18 4.29 2.19 -5.49
N GLU A 19 5.38 2.28 -6.25
CA GLU A 19 5.97 3.56 -6.67
C GLU A 19 5.06 4.33 -7.62
N GLN A 20 4.40 3.63 -8.56
CA GLN A 20 3.45 4.26 -9.47
C GLN A 20 2.24 4.82 -8.73
N VAL A 21 1.78 4.10 -7.71
CA VAL A 21 0.66 4.52 -6.86
C VAL A 21 1.04 5.75 -6.04
N ILE A 22 2.23 5.77 -5.43
CA ILE A 22 2.73 6.94 -4.68
C ILE A 22 2.78 8.19 -5.58
N GLU A 23 3.37 8.09 -6.76
CA GLU A 23 3.52 9.23 -7.67
C GLU A 23 2.17 9.75 -8.18
N GLU A 24 1.23 8.85 -8.45
CA GLU A 24 -0.12 9.22 -8.86
C GLU A 24 -0.89 9.90 -7.72
N ILE A 25 -0.84 9.35 -6.50
CA ILE A 25 -1.45 9.98 -5.32
C ILE A 25 -0.89 11.38 -5.10
N LYS A 26 0.44 11.56 -5.19
CA LYS A 26 1.09 12.87 -5.10
C LYS A 26 0.61 13.84 -6.17
N THR A 27 0.49 13.36 -7.41
CA THR A 27 -0.01 14.17 -8.54
C THR A 27 -1.46 14.62 -8.35
N LEU A 28 -2.27 13.78 -7.71
CA LEU A 28 -3.67 14.06 -7.37
C LEU A 28 -3.84 14.95 -6.13
N GLY A 29 -2.75 15.37 -5.49
CA GLY A 29 -2.78 16.24 -4.31
C GLY A 29 -2.82 15.50 -2.96
N GLY A 30 -2.45 14.23 -2.92
CA GLY A 30 -2.43 13.41 -1.71
C GLY A 30 -3.79 12.83 -1.34
N PHE A 31 -3.89 12.28 -0.13
CA PHE A 31 -5.09 11.59 0.37
C PHE A 31 -6.27 12.50 0.71
N GLU A 32 -6.17 13.81 0.48
CA GLU A 32 -7.34 14.71 0.49
C GLU A 32 -8.23 14.49 -0.76
N SER A 33 -7.65 14.00 -1.85
CA SER A 33 -8.39 13.72 -3.09
C SER A 33 -9.14 12.39 -3.00
N GLY A 34 -10.43 12.41 -3.36
CA GLY A 34 -11.22 11.19 -3.50
C GLY A 34 -10.66 10.24 -4.58
N GLU A 35 -10.11 10.80 -5.66
CA GLU A 35 -9.47 10.02 -6.73
C GLU A 35 -8.20 9.33 -6.22
N ALA A 36 -7.40 10.01 -5.40
CA ALA A 36 -6.21 9.41 -4.79
C ALA A 36 -6.57 8.22 -3.88
N LYS A 37 -7.64 8.36 -3.09
CA LYS A 37 -8.16 7.24 -2.26
C LYS A 37 -8.63 6.08 -3.11
N GLU A 38 -9.25 6.35 -4.26
CA GLU A 38 -9.68 5.29 -5.19
C GLU A 38 -8.48 4.56 -5.81
N VAL A 39 -7.45 5.30 -6.25
CA VAL A 39 -6.20 4.73 -6.77
C VAL A 39 -5.54 3.83 -5.71
N PHE A 40 -5.45 4.31 -4.48
CA PHE A 40 -4.85 3.55 -3.39
C PHE A 40 -5.66 2.32 -3.03
N GLY A 41 -6.99 2.44 -2.93
CA GLY A 41 -7.88 1.32 -2.64
C GLY A 41 -7.78 0.21 -3.70
N LYS A 42 -7.75 0.57 -4.98
CA LYS A 42 -7.53 -0.39 -6.07
C LYS A 42 -6.19 -1.12 -5.97
N TRP A 43 -5.14 -0.43 -5.56
CA TRP A 43 -3.84 -1.06 -5.34
C TRP A 43 -3.86 -2.00 -4.13
N ILE A 44 -4.53 -1.63 -3.04
CA ILE A 44 -4.72 -2.52 -1.89
C ILE A 44 -5.48 -3.77 -2.31
N ASP A 45 -6.58 -3.64 -3.06
CA ASP A 45 -7.35 -4.79 -3.57
C ASP A 45 -6.46 -5.73 -4.41
N GLN A 46 -5.66 -5.16 -5.31
CA GLN A 46 -4.70 -5.91 -6.13
C GLN A 46 -3.68 -6.68 -5.27
N GLU A 47 -3.08 -6.03 -4.27
CA GLU A 47 -2.08 -6.69 -3.42
C GLU A 47 -2.72 -7.69 -2.46
N GLN A 48 -3.95 -7.44 -2.02
CA GLN A 48 -4.72 -8.34 -1.17
C GLN A 48 -5.03 -9.67 -1.86
N GLU A 49 -5.24 -9.68 -3.18
CA GLU A 49 -5.39 -10.91 -3.98
C GLU A 49 -4.12 -11.78 -3.98
N LYS A 50 -2.95 -11.19 -3.69
CA LYS A 50 -1.66 -11.89 -3.65
C LYS A 50 -1.37 -12.50 -2.27
N VAL A 51 -2.08 -12.07 -1.22
CA VAL A 51 -1.90 -12.54 0.16
C VAL A 51 -2.36 -14.00 0.29
N LYS A 52 -1.42 -14.89 0.61
CA LYS A 52 -1.69 -16.33 0.80
C LYS A 52 -1.37 -16.80 2.21
N THR A 53 -0.59 -16.01 2.94
CA THR A 53 -0.08 -16.33 4.27
C THR A 53 -0.25 -15.13 5.21
N SER A 54 -0.12 -15.38 6.52
CA SER A 54 -0.07 -14.30 7.52
C SER A 54 1.14 -13.38 7.27
N ASP A 55 2.28 -13.92 6.81
CA ASP A 55 3.46 -13.14 6.45
C ASP A 55 3.17 -12.18 5.29
N ASP A 56 2.46 -12.63 4.25
CA ASP A 56 2.09 -11.77 3.12
C ASP A 56 1.17 -10.63 3.58
N GLY A 57 0.19 -10.93 4.45
CA GLY A 57 -0.72 -9.93 5.00
C GLY A 57 -0.01 -8.91 5.87
N PHE A 58 0.93 -9.37 6.72
CA PHE A 58 1.79 -8.50 7.50
C PHE A 58 2.64 -7.57 6.62
N ASN A 59 3.27 -8.11 5.57
CA ASN A 59 4.07 -7.32 4.63
C ASN A 59 3.23 -6.32 3.82
N LEU A 60 1.97 -6.67 3.51
CA LEU A 60 1.03 -5.75 2.88
C LEU A 60 0.70 -4.58 3.82
N ASN A 61 0.42 -4.84 5.10
CA ASN A 61 0.16 -3.78 6.08
C ASN A 61 1.34 -2.80 6.20
N ILE A 62 2.57 -3.30 6.23
CA ILE A 62 3.78 -2.45 6.18
C ILE A 62 3.82 -1.63 4.89
N SER A 63 3.53 -2.25 3.75
CA SER A 63 3.55 -1.58 2.45
C SER A 63 2.50 -0.47 2.34
N ILE A 64 1.34 -0.64 2.98
CA ILE A 64 0.30 0.38 3.10
C ILE A 64 0.82 1.56 3.93
N ALA A 65 1.43 1.29 5.09
CA ALA A 65 2.01 2.32 5.93
C ALA A 65 3.14 3.09 5.23
N ASP A 66 4.00 2.39 4.47
CA ASP A 66 5.03 3.00 3.63
C ASP A 66 4.43 3.97 2.61
N VAL A 67 3.31 3.63 1.96
CA VAL A 67 2.68 4.52 0.98
C VAL A 67 2.18 5.79 1.64
N TYR A 68 1.51 5.69 2.79
CA TYR A 68 1.09 6.87 3.55
C TYR A 68 2.28 7.76 3.89
N ARG A 69 3.36 7.17 4.44
CA ARG A 69 4.60 7.88 4.76
C ARG A 69 5.18 8.56 3.52
N ASP A 70 5.33 7.84 2.43
CA ASP A 70 6.03 8.31 1.24
C ASP A 70 5.23 9.38 0.48
N VAL A 71 3.90 9.38 0.60
CA VAL A 71 2.99 10.44 0.15
C VAL A 71 3.03 11.67 1.07
N GLY A 72 3.49 11.52 2.32
CA GLY A 72 3.56 12.57 3.33
C GLY A 72 2.34 12.65 4.25
N ASP A 73 1.47 11.65 4.22
CA ASP A 73 0.33 11.50 5.13
C ASP A 73 0.80 10.83 6.42
N VAL A 74 1.44 11.63 7.27
CA VAL A 74 2.12 11.15 8.47
C VAL A 74 1.14 10.55 9.49
N ASP A 75 -0.05 11.14 9.63
CA ASP A 75 -1.05 10.68 10.59
C ASP A 75 -1.52 9.26 10.25
N ASN A 76 -1.92 9.02 8.99
CA ASN A 76 -2.33 7.67 8.56
C ASN A 76 -1.15 6.70 8.52
N ALA A 77 0.08 7.17 8.28
CA ALA A 77 1.27 6.32 8.37
C ALA A 77 1.51 5.82 9.81
N ILE A 78 1.35 6.70 10.81
CA ILE A 78 1.48 6.33 12.23
C ILE A 78 0.44 5.30 12.61
N ASP A 79 -0.83 5.51 12.23
CA ASP A 79 -1.91 4.56 12.53
C ASP A 79 -1.62 3.19 11.89
N ALA A 80 -1.25 3.17 10.61
CA ALA A 80 -0.95 1.92 9.90
C ALA A 80 0.29 1.18 10.44
N TYR A 81 1.37 1.89 10.80
CA TYR A 81 2.53 1.27 11.45
C TYR A 81 2.21 0.78 12.86
N THR A 82 1.30 1.44 13.57
CA THR A 82 0.84 1.00 14.90
C THR A 82 0.06 -0.30 14.81
N ASP A 83 -0.86 -0.42 13.84
CA ASP A 83 -1.59 -1.67 13.60
C ASP A 83 -0.63 -2.82 13.23
N ALA A 84 0.35 -2.54 12.37
CA ALA A 84 1.40 -3.51 12.04
C ALA A 84 2.24 -3.89 13.28
N LEU A 85 2.54 -2.93 14.16
CA LEU A 85 3.30 -3.18 15.39
C LEU A 85 2.52 -4.09 16.34
N ASP A 86 1.23 -3.82 16.52
CA ASP A 86 0.36 -4.65 17.35
C ASP A 86 0.28 -6.09 16.83
N GLN A 87 0.20 -6.26 15.50
CA GLN A 87 0.26 -7.58 14.88
C GLN A 87 1.63 -8.25 15.14
N ALA A 88 2.74 -7.53 14.96
CA ALA A 88 4.08 -8.05 15.21
C ALA A 88 4.26 -8.53 16.67
N VAL A 89 3.75 -7.75 17.64
CA VAL A 89 3.78 -8.11 19.06
C VAL A 89 2.94 -9.36 19.33
N GLN A 90 1.72 -9.43 18.79
CA GLN A 90 0.82 -10.58 18.96
C GLN A 90 1.40 -11.87 18.39
N GLU A 91 2.08 -11.77 17.25
CA GLU A 91 2.67 -12.91 16.55
C GLU A 91 4.11 -13.23 17.00
N GLY A 92 4.68 -12.44 17.92
CA GLY A 92 6.03 -12.63 18.45
C GLY A 92 7.16 -12.32 17.45
N ARG A 93 6.91 -11.43 16.49
CA ARG A 93 7.86 -11.02 15.43
C ARG A 93 8.83 -9.95 15.94
N VAL A 94 9.78 -10.35 16.78
CA VAL A 94 10.69 -9.42 17.48
C VAL A 94 11.49 -8.52 16.53
N GLU A 95 11.99 -9.05 15.40
CA GLU A 95 12.74 -8.24 14.43
C GLU A 95 11.85 -7.16 13.79
N SER A 96 10.66 -7.55 13.34
CA SER A 96 9.69 -6.62 12.75
C SER A 96 9.18 -5.60 13.76
N GLU A 97 8.95 -6.02 15.01
CA GLU A 97 8.57 -5.13 16.11
C GLU A 97 9.59 -4.00 16.29
N ASN A 98 10.89 -4.34 16.35
CA ASN A 98 11.94 -3.35 16.51
C ASN A 98 12.00 -2.37 15.34
N LEU A 99 11.90 -2.87 14.10
CA LEU A 99 11.88 -2.04 12.90
C LEU A 99 10.70 -1.06 12.92
N LEU A 100 9.50 -1.54 13.27
CA LEU A 100 8.30 -0.71 13.33
C LEU A 100 8.39 0.36 14.42
N ARG A 101 8.99 0.04 15.57
CA ARG A 101 9.27 1.03 16.63
C ARG A 101 10.25 2.11 16.16
N GLU A 102 11.28 1.73 15.42
CA GLU A 102 12.22 2.69 14.84
C GLU A 102 11.54 3.60 13.81
N GLU A 103 10.73 3.05 12.91
CA GLU A 103 9.98 3.84 11.93
C GLU A 103 9.01 4.81 12.62
N LEU A 104 8.20 4.33 13.56
CA LEU A 104 7.30 5.19 14.34
C LEU A 104 8.06 6.30 15.09
N SER A 105 9.21 5.98 15.69
CA SER A 105 10.04 6.97 16.38
C SER A 105 10.53 8.08 15.45
N LYS A 106 10.79 7.80 14.17
CA LYS A 106 11.21 8.80 13.17
C LYS A 106 10.05 9.71 12.73
N LEU A 107 8.82 9.20 12.78
CA LEU A 107 7.62 9.96 12.38
C LEU A 107 7.13 10.92 13.47
N ILE A 108 7.41 10.60 14.74
CA ILE A 108 6.97 11.39 15.90
C ILE A 108 8.05 12.31 16.48
N SER A 109 9.27 12.28 15.93
CA SER A 109 10.42 13.10 16.38
C SER A 109 10.46 14.48 15.72
#